data_AF-A0A150M8G5-F1
#
_entry.id   AF-A0A150M8G5-F1
#
_cell.length_a   1.000
_cell.length_b   1.000
_cell.length_c   1.000
_cell.angle_alpha   90.00
_cell.angle_beta   90.00
_cell.angle_gamma   90.00
#
_symmetry.space_group_name_H-M   'P 1'
#
loop_
_entity.id
_entity.type
_entity.pdbx_description
1 polymer ?
#
loop_
_entity_poly.entity_id
_entity_poly.type
_entity_poly.pdbx_seq_one_letter_code
_entity_poly.pdbx_strand_id
1 'polypeptide(L)' 'MHIENFEIYSREEVPVKWGTFADPWGNLLGFFEYLDKTEEKERIKTLSGNQPPSYSNARTLKEKEPNF' A
#
# COMPACT_ATOMS: atom_id res chain seq x y z
N MET A 1 20.67 -9.80 12.40
CA MET A 1 19.59 -8.94 11.88
C MET A 1 18.46 -8.98 12.90
N HIS A 2 18.26 -7.91 13.66
CA HIS A 2 17.14 -7.80 14.61
C HIS A 2 15.97 -7.24 13.80
N ILE A 3 14.92 -8.03 13.62
CA ILE A 3 13.66 -7.54 13.04
C ILE A 3 12.79 -7.19 14.24
N GLU A 4 12.46 -5.91 14.38
CA GLU A 4 11.53 -5.49 15.41
C GLU A 4 10.11 -5.93 15.04
N ASN A 5 9.40 -6.51 16.01
CA ASN A 5 7.99 -6.79 15.84
C ASN A 5 7.23 -5.46 15.84
N PHE A 6 6.24 -5.34 14.96
CA PHE A 6 5.31 -4.24 14.96
C PHE A 6 3.89 -4.77 15.14
N GLU A 7 3.05 -3.96 15.74
CA GLU A 7 1.64 -4.28 15.92
C GLU A 7 0.81 -3.68 14.80
N ILE A 8 -0.28 -4.38 14.44
CA ILE A 8 -1.27 -3.89 13.49
C ILE A 8 -2.46 -3.38 14.31
N TYR A 9 -2.75 -2.09 14.15
CA TYR A 9 -3.87 -1.40 14.76
C TYR A 9 -5.05 -1.32 13.79
N SER A 10 -6.26 -1.37 14.32
CA SER A 10 -7.50 -1.10 13.59
C SER A 10 -8.51 -0.43 14.50
N ARG A 11 -9.38 0.40 13.95
CA ARG A 11 -10.49 1.07 14.65
C ARG A 11 -11.68 1.15 13.71
N GLU A 12 -12.89 1.02 14.24
CA GLU A 12 -14.12 1.02 13.45
C GLU A 12 -14.30 2.28 12.59
N GLU A 13 -13.90 3.45 13.11
CA GLU A 13 -14.00 4.72 12.39
C GLU A 13 -12.90 4.96 11.35
N VAL A 14 -11.89 4.08 11.27
CA VAL A 14 -10.76 4.24 10.35
C VAL A 14 -10.86 3.17 9.26
N PRO A 15 -10.93 3.54 7.97
CA PRO A 15 -11.14 2.59 6.87
C PRO A 15 -9.90 1.72 6.57
N VAL A 16 -8.83 1.87 7.35
CA VAL A 16 -7.57 1.15 7.18
C VAL A 16 -7.15 0.49 8.49
N LYS A 17 -6.47 -0.64 8.38
CA LYS A 17 -5.57 -1.12 9.43
C LYS A 17 -4.17 -0.56 9.16
N TRP A 18 -3.42 -0.24 10.19
CA TRP A 18 -2.07 0.33 10.04
C TRP A 18 -1.10 -0.24 11.07
N GLY A 19 0.18 -0.27 10.72
CA GLY A 19 1.26 -0.62 11.63
C GLY A 19 2.33 0.44 11.56
N THR A 20 2.87 0.81 12.72
CA THR A 20 3.97 1.78 12.86
C THR A 20 5.26 1.03 13.15
N PHE A 21 6.37 1.44 12.56
CA PHE A 21 7.69 0.91 12.91
C PHE A 21 8.51 1.99 13.61
N ALA A 22 9.35 1.56 14.54
CA ALA A 22 10.38 2.43 15.09
C ALA A 22 11.47 2.59 14.03
N ASP A 23 11.57 3.76 13.42
CA ASP A 23 12.74 4.10 12.64
C ASP A 23 13.77 4.81 13.54
N PRO A 24 15.08 4.62 13.31
CA PRO A 24 16.14 5.28 14.10
C PRO A 24 16.14 6.80 14.01
N TRP A 25 15.38 7.38 13.06
CA TRP A 25 15.31 8.82 12.84
C TRP A 25 14.06 9.47 13.46
N GLY A 26 13.14 8.69 14.05
CA GLY A 26 11.94 9.20 14.73
C GLY A 26 10.83 9.68 13.78
N ASN A 27 10.86 9.28 12.52
CA ASN A 27 9.74 9.48 11.60
C ASN A 27 8.64 8.46 11.90
N LEU A 28 7.39 8.92 11.97
CA LEU A 28 6.24 8.04 12.04
C LEU A 28 5.95 7.44 10.66
N LEU A 29 6.82 6.54 10.23
CA LEU A 29 6.63 5.74 9.04
C LEU A 29 5.88 4.46 9.42
N GLY A 30 5.01 4.02 8.52
CA GLY A 30 4.14 2.90 8.76
C GLY A 30 3.56 2.36 7.47
N PHE A 31 3.06 1.13 7.55
CA PHE A 31 2.25 0.54 6.49
C PHE A 31 0.78 0.67 6.87
N PHE A 32 -0.07 0.83 5.87
CA PHE A 32 -1.50 0.72 6.05
C PHE A 32 -2.11 -0.11 4.92
N GLU A 33 -3.25 -0.72 5.20
CA GLU A 33 -4.05 -1.46 4.25
C GLU A 33 -5.52 -1.13 4.48
N TYR A 34 -6.25 -0.83 3.40
CA TYR A 34 -7.69 -0.61 3.47
C TYR A 34 -8.44 -1.89 3.84
N LEU A 35 -9.49 -1.72 4.63
CA LEU A 35 -10.43 -2.78 4.97
C LEU A 35 -11.29 -3.16 3.76
N ASP A 36 -11.67 -2.17 2.94
CA ASP A 36 -12.38 -2.36 1.67
C ASP A 36 -11.50 -1.97 0.47
N LYS A 37 -11.28 -2.94 -0.43
CA LYS A 37 -10.52 -2.75 -1.68
C LYS A 37 -11.25 -1.90 -2.71
N THR A 38 -12.56 -1.74 -2.58
CA THR A 38 -13.36 -0.85 -3.41
C THR A 38 -13.07 0.60 -3.05
N GLU A 39 -13.13 0.92 -1.76
CA GLU A 39 -12.77 2.24 -1.22
C GLU A 39 -11.30 2.59 -1.54
N GLU A 40 -10.39 1.62 -1.43
CA GLU A 40 -8.98 1.80 -1.84
C GLU A 40 -8.87 2.26 -3.30
N LYS A 41 -9.57 1.60 -4.22
CA LYS A 41 -9.55 1.93 -5.65
C LYS A 41 -10.17 3.30 -5.93
N GLU A 42 -11.28 3.62 -5.28
CA GLU A 42 -11.91 4.94 -5.40
C GLU A 42 -10.98 6.03 -4.90
N ARG A 43 -10.34 5.82 -3.75
CA ARG A 43 -9.39 6.77 -3.17
C ARG A 43 -8.18 6.97 -4.07
N ILE A 44 -7.62 5.89 -4.61
CA ILE A 44 -6.52 5.96 -5.59
C ILE A 44 -6.96 6.75 -6.82
N LYS A 45 -8.16 6.49 -7.36
CA LYS A 45 -8.69 7.25 -8.51
C LYS A 45 -8.82 8.75 -8.21
N THR A 46 -9.27 9.11 -7.01
CA THR A 46 -9.34 10.53 -6.58
C THR A 46 -7.96 11.16 -6.47
N LEU A 47 -6.99 10.45 -5.90
CA LEU A 47 -5.63 10.96 -5.68
C LEU A 47 -4.80 11.02 -6.96
N SER A 48 -4.98 10.07 -7.88
CA SER A 48 -4.23 9.98 -9.13
C SER A 48 -4.70 10.98 -10.20
N GLY A 49 -5.77 11.74 -9.98
CA GLY A 49 -6.23 12.83 -10.84
C GLY A 49 -6.20 12.50 -12.34
N ASN A 50 -7.19 11.77 -12.85
CA ASN A 50 -7.32 11.34 -14.25
C ASN A 50 -6.11 10.57 -14.85
N GLN A 51 -5.00 10.36 -14.14
CA GLN A 51 -3.96 9.44 -14.56
C GLN A 51 -4.37 8.01 -14.22
N PRO A 52 -4.28 7.07 -15.17
CA PRO A 52 -4.53 5.67 -14.88
C PRO A 52 -3.54 5.19 -13.80
N PRO A 53 -3.97 4.29 -12.89
CA PRO A 53 -3.12 3.86 -11.79
C PRO A 53 -1.86 3.20 -12.35
N SER A 54 -0.69 3.77 -12.01
CA SER A 54 0.61 3.26 -12.42
C SER A 54 0.99 2.04 -11.58
N TYR A 55 0.22 0.97 -11.64
CA TYR A 55 0.69 -0.32 -11.12
C TYR A 55 1.70 -0.91 -12.10
N SER A 56 2.90 -0.33 -12.17
CA SER A 56 4.10 -1.02 -12.64
C SER A 56 4.62 -1.91 -11.51
N ASN A 57 3.85 -2.94 -11.18
CA ASN A 57 4.39 -4.06 -10.42
C ASN A 57 5.27 -4.87 -11.39
N ALA A 58 6.49 -5.22 -10.98
CA ALA A 58 7.46 -5.97 -11.79
C ALA A 58 6.97 -7.34 -12.32
N ARG A 59 5.74 -7.77 -11.99
CA ARG A 59 5.07 -8.94 -12.55
C ARG A 59 4.46 -8.69 -13.93
N THR A 60 4.07 -7.45 -14.26
CA THR A 60 3.47 -7.11 -15.57
C THR A 60 4.52 -7.07 -16.70
N LEU A 61 5.82 -7.16 -16.37
CA LEU A 61 6.89 -7.25 -17.37
C LEU A 61 7.16 -8.69 -17.86
N LYS A 62 6.56 -9.73 -17.26
CA LYS A 62 6.84 -11.12 -17.64
C LYS A 62 5.84 -11.75 -18.62
N GLU A 63 4.72 -11.09 -18.91
CA GLU A 63 3.73 -11.56 -19.90
C GLU A 63 3.83 -10.84 -21.25
N LYS A 64 4.82 -9.96 -21.42
CA LYS A 64 5.08 -9.21 -22.66
C LYS A 64 6.31 -9.74 -23.43
N GLU A 65 6.56 -11.05 -23.39
CA GLU A 65 7.40 -11.70 -24.40
C GLU A 65 6.50 -11.98 -25.62
N PRO A 66 6.67 -11.30 -26.76
CA PRO A 66 5.90 -11.60 -27.95
C PRO A 66 6.32 -12.97 -28.50
N ASN A 67 5.34 -13.81 -28.83
CA ASN A 67 5.54 -14.95 -29.73
C ASN A 67 6.20 -14.44 -31.03
N PHE A 68 7.41 -14.89 -31.29
CA PHE A 68 8.01 -14.95 -32.62
C PHE A 68 8.26 -16.41 -33.00
#